data_AF-A0A8H2ZJD4-F1
#
_entry.id   AF-A0A8H2ZJD4-F1
#
_cell.length_a   1.000
_cell.length_b   1.000
_cell.length_c   1.000
_cell.angle_alpha   90.00
_cell.angle_beta   90.00
_cell.angle_gamma   90.00
#
_symmetry.space_group_name_H-M   'P 1'
#
loop_
_entity.id
_entity.type
_entity.pdbx_description
1 polymer ?
#
loop_
_entity_poly.entity_id
_entity_poly.type
_entity_poly.pdbx_seq_one_letter_code
_entity_poly.pdbx_strand_id
1 'polypeptide(L)'
;MFRNIISLVQQKIVRNGPSTQVRHLAEQTTKKLVKGTILRDSKGRISKPIVWIDCEMTGLDHKNDHIIEICCVITDGNLNIVDKENNNCYESVIHCDKSIMDKMDEWCVEHHGSSGLTEKVLKSTKTKEQVEEELLKYIKKYIPDGNVGILAGNSIHMDRLFMLKEFPKVINHLFYRLIDVSTIMEVGRRFNPDIVYVFPKKETAHTAKKDILESIAQLEWYNEHYLKSPEETKEFVDMRKAEIKEQENQDIFNAIEKKRPIEESDKESDPKKRKIDPEN
;
A
#
# COMPACT_ATOMS: atom_id res chain seq x y z
N MET A 1 25.83 -25.60 -43.56
CA MET A 1 26.19 -25.69 -42.13
C MET A 1 25.78 -24.44 -41.33
N PHE A 2 25.84 -23.22 -41.86
CA PHE A 2 25.47 -21.98 -41.15
C PHE A 2 23.96 -21.72 -40.93
N ARG A 3 23.07 -22.26 -41.78
CA ARG A 3 21.60 -22.11 -41.61
C ARG A 3 21.02 -22.87 -40.40
N ASN A 4 21.66 -23.97 -39.99
CA ASN A 4 21.19 -24.77 -38.85
C ASN A 4 21.59 -24.16 -37.49
N ILE A 5 22.66 -23.36 -37.43
CA ILE A 5 23.09 -22.69 -36.20
C ILE A 5 22.18 -21.50 -35.89
N ILE A 6 21.75 -20.74 -36.90
CA ILE A 6 20.82 -19.61 -36.72
C ILE A 6 19.44 -20.12 -36.27
N SER A 7 18.97 -21.26 -36.79
CA SER A 7 17.72 -21.90 -36.34
C SER A 7 17.79 -22.39 -34.88
N LEU A 8 18.91 -22.99 -34.46
CA LEU A 8 19.11 -23.41 -33.07
C LEU A 8 19.26 -22.22 -32.12
N VAL A 9 19.94 -21.15 -32.53
CA VAL A 9 20.09 -19.93 -31.73
C VAL A 9 18.75 -19.19 -31.62
N GLN A 10 17.96 -19.11 -32.69
CA GLN A 10 16.59 -18.57 -32.65
C GLN A 10 15.65 -19.43 -31.78
N GLN A 11 15.75 -20.77 -31.83
CA GLN A 11 14.98 -21.63 -30.93
C GLN A 11 15.43 -21.57 -29.46
N LYS A 12 16.71 -21.28 -29.18
CA LYS A 12 17.21 -21.08 -27.81
C LYS A 12 16.85 -19.70 -27.23
N ILE A 13 16.83 -18.67 -28.08
CA ILE A 13 16.42 -17.30 -27.69
C ILE A 13 14.90 -17.25 -27.43
N VAL A 14 14.09 -18.00 -28.19
CA VAL A 14 12.64 -18.11 -27.94
C VAL A 14 12.32 -18.91 -26.66
N ARG A 15 13.20 -19.84 -26.23
CA ARG A 15 13.02 -20.59 -24.97
C ARG A 15 13.43 -19.80 -23.71
N ASN A 16 14.25 -18.77 -23.86
CA ASN A 16 14.76 -17.93 -22.77
C ASN A 16 14.48 -16.44 -23.05
N GLY A 17 13.23 -16.10 -23.38
CA GLY A 17 12.82 -14.71 -23.60
C GLY A 17 12.82 -13.88 -22.30
N PRO A 18 12.72 -12.55 -22.38
CA PRO A 18 12.62 -11.65 -21.22
C PRO A 18 11.53 -12.07 -20.22
N SER A 19 10.47 -12.73 -20.67
CA SER A 19 9.38 -13.24 -19.81
C SER A 19 9.82 -14.32 -18.82
N THR A 20 10.85 -15.11 -19.13
CA THR A 20 11.33 -16.19 -18.24
C THR A 20 12.11 -15.65 -17.05
N GLN A 21 12.80 -14.51 -17.20
CA GLN A 21 13.49 -13.82 -16.10
C GLN A 21 12.50 -13.15 -15.14
N VAL A 22 11.38 -12.63 -15.67
CA VAL A 22 10.31 -12.00 -14.88
C VAL A 22 9.66 -13.02 -13.94
N ARG A 23 9.29 -14.18 -14.48
CA ARG A 23 8.75 -15.31 -13.72
C ARG A 23 9.65 -15.67 -12.54
N HIS A 24 10.96 -15.53 -12.73
CA HIS A 24 11.92 -15.81 -11.69
C HIS A 24 11.89 -14.77 -10.57
N LEU A 25 11.80 -13.46 -10.85
CA LEU A 25 11.85 -12.44 -9.81
C LEU A 25 10.60 -12.43 -8.92
N ALA A 26 9.39 -12.38 -9.48
CA ALA A 26 8.16 -12.35 -8.67
C ALA A 26 7.99 -13.62 -7.83
N GLU A 27 8.33 -14.79 -8.39
CA GLU A 27 8.35 -16.04 -7.64
C GLU A 27 9.45 -16.07 -6.57
N GLN A 28 10.66 -15.57 -6.87
CA GLN A 28 11.75 -15.49 -5.88
C GLN A 28 11.39 -14.55 -4.74
N THR A 29 10.88 -13.35 -5.05
CA THR A 29 10.41 -12.38 -4.07
C THR A 29 9.28 -12.98 -3.24
N THR A 30 8.30 -13.62 -3.87
CA THR A 30 7.25 -14.32 -3.12
C THR A 30 7.83 -15.41 -2.21
N LYS A 31 8.76 -16.25 -2.69
CA LYS A 31 9.43 -17.28 -1.87
C LYS A 31 10.23 -16.67 -0.71
N LYS A 32 10.89 -15.53 -0.91
CA LYS A 32 11.59 -14.74 0.12
C LYS A 32 10.58 -14.27 1.18
N LEU A 33 9.51 -13.60 0.77
CA LEU A 33 8.50 -13.02 1.66
C LEU A 33 7.66 -14.08 2.39
N VAL A 34 7.44 -15.26 1.78
CA VAL A 34 6.81 -16.41 2.42
C VAL A 34 7.74 -17.07 3.45
N LYS A 35 9.06 -16.95 3.32
CA LYS A 35 10.01 -17.47 4.33
C LYS A 35 10.42 -16.44 5.38
N GLY A 36 10.11 -15.17 5.15
CA GLY A 36 10.44 -14.08 6.07
C GLY A 36 9.82 -14.25 7.45
N THR A 37 10.56 -13.83 8.47
CA THR A 37 10.06 -13.75 9.85
C THR A 37 9.12 -12.57 9.98
N ILE A 38 7.89 -12.84 10.45
CA ILE A 38 6.87 -11.81 10.61
C ILE A 38 7.30 -10.77 11.65
N LEU A 39 7.33 -9.52 11.22
CA LEU A 39 7.61 -8.36 12.06
C LEU A 39 6.46 -8.14 13.04
N ARG A 40 6.80 -8.13 14.34
CA ARG A 40 5.84 -7.91 15.42
C ARG A 40 6.10 -6.60 16.16
N ASP A 41 5.05 -5.97 16.63
CA ASP A 41 5.13 -4.80 17.51
C ASP A 41 5.46 -5.21 18.95
N SER A 42 5.62 -4.22 19.84
CA SER A 42 5.91 -4.46 21.27
C SER A 42 4.84 -5.25 22.02
N LYS A 43 3.64 -5.40 21.45
CA LYS A 43 2.52 -6.18 22.00
C LYS A 43 2.39 -7.55 21.32
N GLY A 44 3.33 -7.93 20.46
CA GLY A 44 3.32 -9.20 19.72
C GLY A 44 2.33 -9.24 18.54
N ARG A 45 1.68 -8.12 18.20
CA ARG A 45 0.79 -8.01 17.04
C ARG A 45 1.61 -7.82 15.77
N ILE A 46 1.02 -8.01 14.60
CA ILE A 46 1.69 -7.72 13.32
C ILE A 46 2.02 -6.23 13.27
N SER A 47 3.28 -5.90 13.01
CA SER A 47 3.72 -4.52 12.91
C SER A 47 3.40 -3.95 11.53
N LYS A 48 2.78 -2.75 11.52
CA LYS A 48 2.40 -2.02 10.30
C LYS A 48 1.72 -2.92 9.24
N PRO A 49 0.61 -3.59 9.60
CA PRO A 49 0.01 -4.59 8.72
C PRO A 49 -0.60 -3.95 7.48
N ILE A 50 -0.44 -4.64 6.34
CA ILE A 50 -0.96 -4.24 5.04
C ILE A 50 -1.93 -5.32 4.56
N VAL A 51 -3.09 -4.90 4.07
CA VAL A 51 -4.17 -5.75 3.56
C VAL A 51 -4.24 -5.56 2.06
N TRP A 52 -3.67 -6.50 1.33
CA TRP A 52 -3.62 -6.49 -0.12
C TRP A 52 -4.88 -7.11 -0.69
N ILE A 53 -5.60 -6.39 -1.54
CA ILE A 53 -6.83 -6.87 -2.18
C ILE A 53 -6.74 -6.64 -3.67
N ASP A 54 -7.36 -7.56 -4.41
CA ASP A 54 -7.63 -7.44 -5.83
C ASP A 54 -8.99 -8.06 -6.09
N CYS A 55 -9.85 -7.32 -6.80
CA CYS A 55 -11.18 -7.73 -7.18
C CYS A 55 -11.26 -7.93 -8.69
N GLU A 56 -11.97 -8.97 -9.10
CA GLU A 56 -12.48 -9.06 -10.47
C GLU A 56 -13.93 -8.57 -10.47
N MET A 57 -14.28 -7.76 -11.46
CA MET A 57 -15.60 -7.13 -11.57
C MET A 57 -16.26 -7.44 -12.92
N THR A 58 -17.57 -7.26 -13.00
CA THR A 58 -18.32 -7.33 -14.27
C THR A 58 -17.98 -6.18 -15.23
N GLY A 59 -17.34 -5.12 -14.74
CA GLY A 59 -16.96 -3.92 -15.47
C GLY A 59 -16.37 -2.86 -14.53
N LEU A 60 -16.23 -1.63 -15.03
CA LEU A 60 -15.58 -0.52 -14.29
C LEU A 60 -16.56 0.52 -13.74
N ASP A 61 -17.87 0.38 -13.96
CA ASP A 61 -18.87 1.26 -13.38
C ASP A 61 -19.27 0.78 -11.98
N HIS A 62 -18.56 1.25 -10.95
CA HIS A 62 -18.84 0.91 -9.55
C HIS A 62 -20.30 1.10 -9.10
N LYS A 63 -21.12 1.88 -9.82
CA LYS A 63 -22.55 2.02 -9.52
C LYS A 63 -23.35 0.81 -9.99
N ASN A 64 -23.07 0.30 -11.18
CA ASN A 64 -23.88 -0.71 -11.86
C ASN A 64 -23.23 -2.10 -11.92
N ASP A 65 -21.90 -2.14 -11.94
CA ASP A 65 -21.12 -3.37 -11.94
C ASP A 65 -20.99 -3.96 -10.52
N HIS A 66 -20.53 -5.21 -10.49
CA HIS A 66 -20.45 -6.04 -9.28
C HIS A 66 -19.10 -6.72 -9.14
N ILE A 67 -18.68 -6.95 -7.89
CA ILE A 67 -17.52 -7.80 -7.58
C ILE A 67 -17.94 -9.26 -7.81
N ILE A 68 -17.11 -10.03 -8.53
CA ILE A 68 -17.36 -11.43 -8.89
C ILE A 68 -16.25 -12.39 -8.40
N GLU A 69 -15.04 -11.89 -8.18
CA GLU A 69 -13.97 -12.59 -7.46
C GLU A 69 -13.26 -11.60 -6.54
N ILE A 70 -12.77 -12.08 -5.41
CA ILE A 70 -11.92 -11.29 -4.52
C ILE A 70 -10.81 -12.16 -3.94
N CYS A 71 -9.59 -11.62 -3.94
CA CYS A 71 -8.46 -12.20 -3.23
C CYS A 71 -7.94 -11.23 -2.15
N CYS A 72 -7.40 -11.78 -1.07
CA CYS A 72 -6.81 -11.02 0.02
C CYS A 72 -5.53 -11.67 0.55
N VAL A 73 -4.43 -10.93 0.55
CA VAL A 73 -3.15 -11.30 1.18
C VAL A 73 -2.85 -10.30 2.29
N ILE A 74 -2.36 -10.79 3.43
CA ILE A 74 -1.94 -9.92 4.54
C ILE A 74 -0.43 -9.99 4.66
N THR A 75 0.23 -8.83 4.72
CA THR A 75 1.66 -8.72 5.00
C THR A 75 1.91 -7.90 6.26
N ASP A 76 3.09 -8.03 6.83
CA ASP A 76 3.63 -7.04 7.76
C ASP A 76 4.18 -5.81 7.00
N GLY A 77 4.74 -4.85 7.75
CA GLY A 77 5.34 -3.63 7.18
C GLY A 77 6.62 -3.84 6.37
N ASN A 78 7.20 -5.04 6.39
CA ASN A 78 8.34 -5.45 5.57
C ASN A 78 7.90 -6.40 4.44
N LEU A 79 6.61 -6.40 4.12
CA LEU A 79 5.99 -7.18 3.05
C LEU A 79 6.05 -8.71 3.26
N ASN A 80 6.43 -9.20 4.44
CA ASN A 80 6.41 -10.65 4.70
C ASN A 80 4.96 -11.12 4.80
N ILE A 81 4.60 -12.14 4.02
CA ILE A 81 3.23 -12.66 3.97
C ILE A 81 2.90 -13.37 5.28
N VAL A 82 1.80 -13.00 5.92
CA VAL A 82 1.47 -13.44 7.28
C VAL A 82 0.84 -14.82 7.30
N ASP A 83 -0.11 -15.10 6.40
CA ASP A 83 -0.74 -16.41 6.32
C ASP A 83 0.22 -17.42 5.69
N LYS A 84 0.55 -18.49 6.41
CA LYS A 84 1.35 -19.62 5.90
C LYS A 84 0.52 -20.89 5.74
N GLU A 85 -0.71 -20.89 6.22
CA GLU A 85 -1.56 -22.07 6.36
C GLU A 85 -2.54 -22.18 5.19
N ASN A 86 -3.17 -21.08 4.77
CA ASN A 86 -4.19 -21.10 3.72
C ASN A 86 -3.63 -20.70 2.36
N ASN A 87 -2.55 -21.35 1.93
CA ASN A 87 -1.91 -21.07 0.64
C ASN A 87 -1.56 -19.56 0.48
N ASN A 88 -1.26 -18.87 1.58
CA ASN A 88 -0.88 -17.46 1.65
C ASN A 88 -1.98 -16.41 1.38
N CYS A 89 -3.24 -16.79 1.17
CA CYS A 89 -4.32 -15.84 0.87
C CYS A 89 -5.71 -16.37 1.23
N TYR A 90 -6.66 -15.44 1.36
CA TYR A 90 -8.08 -15.73 1.22
C TYR A 90 -8.51 -15.45 -0.22
N GLU A 91 -9.32 -16.33 -0.82
CA GLU A 91 -9.82 -16.19 -2.19
C GLU A 91 -11.25 -16.73 -2.26
N SER A 92 -12.15 -16.01 -2.93
CA SER A 92 -13.53 -16.44 -3.07
C SER A 92 -14.18 -15.89 -4.34
N VAL A 93 -14.96 -16.74 -5.00
CA VAL A 93 -15.79 -16.39 -6.16
C VAL A 93 -17.22 -16.18 -5.69
N ILE A 94 -17.83 -15.09 -6.11
CA ILE A 94 -19.18 -14.67 -5.71
C ILE A 94 -20.16 -15.09 -6.81
N HIS A 95 -21.31 -15.61 -6.41
CA HIS A 95 -22.37 -15.90 -7.37
C HIS A 95 -22.94 -14.62 -7.99
N CYS A 96 -23.10 -14.62 -9.31
CA CYS A 96 -23.79 -13.56 -10.04
C CYS A 96 -24.73 -14.18 -11.08
N ASP A 97 -25.94 -13.63 -11.19
CA ASP A 97 -26.94 -14.13 -12.13
C ASP A 97 -26.45 -14.03 -13.57
N LYS A 98 -26.80 -15.02 -14.40
CA LYS A 98 -26.47 -15.02 -15.83
C LYS A 98 -26.92 -13.75 -16.54
N SER A 99 -28.07 -13.19 -16.15
CA SER A 99 -28.61 -11.95 -16.75
C SER A 99 -27.75 -10.71 -16.46
N ILE A 100 -26.93 -10.73 -15.41
CA ILE A 100 -25.94 -9.69 -15.10
C ILE A 100 -24.64 -9.98 -15.85
N MET A 101 -24.17 -11.22 -15.80
CA MET A 101 -22.95 -11.65 -16.51
C MET A 101 -23.06 -11.44 -18.03
N ASP A 102 -24.23 -11.64 -18.62
CA ASP A 102 -24.49 -11.42 -20.05
C ASP A 102 -24.45 -9.93 -20.45
N LYS A 103 -24.43 -8.99 -19.50
CA LYS A 103 -24.35 -7.52 -19.75
C LYS A 103 -22.93 -6.97 -19.71
N MET A 104 -21.94 -7.80 -19.36
CA MET A 104 -20.53 -7.39 -19.39
C MET A 104 -20.14 -6.93 -20.79
N ASP A 105 -19.18 -6.01 -20.87
CA ASP A 105 -18.62 -5.61 -22.16
C ASP A 105 -17.80 -6.75 -22.81
N GLU A 106 -17.46 -6.58 -24.09
CA GLU A 106 -16.74 -7.59 -24.87
C GLU A 106 -15.40 -7.98 -24.22
N TRP A 107 -14.71 -7.01 -23.61
CA TRP A 107 -13.43 -7.23 -22.97
C TRP A 107 -13.58 -8.12 -21.73
N CYS A 108 -14.54 -7.81 -20.85
CA CYS A 108 -14.83 -8.61 -19.67
C CYS A 108 -15.30 -10.02 -20.04
N VAL A 109 -16.14 -10.17 -21.07
CA VAL A 109 -16.61 -11.49 -21.53
C VAL A 109 -15.45 -12.36 -22.02
N GLU A 110 -14.58 -11.81 -22.87
CA GLU A 110 -13.40 -12.54 -23.36
C GLU A 110 -12.44 -12.87 -22.22
N HIS A 111 -12.14 -11.88 -21.38
CA HIS A 111 -11.18 -12.00 -20.29
C HIS A 111 -11.61 -13.05 -19.27
N HIS A 112 -12.80 -12.90 -18.69
CA HIS A 112 -13.34 -13.80 -17.68
C HIS A 112 -13.71 -15.18 -18.25
N GLY A 113 -14.05 -15.23 -19.54
CA GLY A 113 -14.23 -16.49 -20.26
C GLY A 113 -12.92 -17.27 -20.37
N SER A 114 -11.83 -16.59 -20.78
CA SER A 114 -10.52 -17.22 -20.99
C SER A 114 -9.87 -17.71 -19.69
N SER A 115 -10.09 -16.99 -18.56
CA SER A 115 -9.63 -17.40 -17.24
C SER A 115 -10.49 -18.51 -16.60
N GLY A 116 -11.68 -18.78 -17.18
CA GLY A 116 -12.70 -19.67 -16.62
C GLY A 116 -13.48 -19.06 -15.45
N LEU A 117 -13.27 -17.78 -15.14
CA LEU A 117 -13.97 -17.11 -14.05
C LEU A 117 -15.48 -17.04 -14.29
N THR A 118 -15.94 -16.79 -15.51
CA THR A 118 -17.37 -16.75 -15.85
C THR A 118 -18.09 -18.03 -15.43
N GLU A 119 -17.49 -19.20 -15.69
CA GLU A 119 -18.07 -20.48 -15.30
C GLU A 119 -18.06 -20.67 -13.77
N LYS A 120 -16.98 -20.26 -13.08
CA LYS A 120 -16.90 -20.32 -11.62
C LYS A 120 -17.96 -19.44 -10.96
N VAL A 121 -18.20 -18.24 -11.49
CA VAL A 121 -19.21 -17.30 -10.98
C VAL A 121 -20.61 -17.89 -11.09
N LEU A 122 -20.98 -18.42 -12.25
CA LEU A 122 -22.29 -19.04 -12.47
C LEU A 122 -22.51 -20.28 -11.61
N LYS A 123 -21.44 -21.03 -11.30
CA LYS A 123 -21.50 -22.22 -10.43
C LYS A 123 -21.36 -21.90 -8.94
N SER A 124 -20.85 -20.72 -8.58
CA SER A 124 -20.68 -20.34 -7.18
C SER A 124 -22.05 -20.31 -6.49
N THR A 125 -22.07 -20.71 -5.23
CA THR A 125 -23.25 -20.65 -4.36
C THR A 125 -23.12 -19.59 -3.27
N LYS A 126 -21.98 -18.88 -3.24
CA LYS A 126 -21.69 -17.88 -2.20
C LYS A 126 -22.31 -16.54 -2.56
N THR A 127 -23.04 -15.95 -1.60
CA THR A 127 -23.55 -14.59 -1.72
C THR A 127 -22.48 -13.56 -1.34
N LYS A 128 -22.69 -12.30 -1.72
CA LYS A 128 -21.80 -11.19 -1.36
C LYS A 128 -21.62 -11.05 0.15
N GLU A 129 -22.71 -11.19 0.90
CA GLU A 129 -22.73 -11.07 2.36
C GLU A 129 -21.92 -12.19 3.02
N GLN A 130 -21.99 -13.42 2.50
CA GLN A 130 -21.18 -14.54 2.98
C GLN A 130 -19.69 -14.28 2.74
N VAL A 131 -19.34 -13.82 1.54
CA VAL A 131 -17.95 -13.52 1.19
C VAL A 131 -17.40 -12.34 2.00
N GLU A 132 -18.22 -11.31 2.26
CA GLU A 132 -17.84 -10.18 3.12
C GLU A 132 -17.51 -10.66 4.56
N GLU A 133 -18.37 -11.49 5.16
CA GLU A 133 -18.16 -12.00 6.52
C GLU A 133 -16.94 -12.92 6.60
N GLU A 134 -16.77 -13.80 5.62
CA GLU A 134 -15.60 -14.68 5.51
C GLU A 134 -14.29 -13.86 5.40
N LEU A 135 -14.27 -12.85 4.53
CA LEU A 135 -13.12 -11.96 4.34
C LEU A 135 -12.83 -11.15 5.61
N LEU A 136 -13.86 -10.57 6.23
CA LEU A 136 -13.70 -9.81 7.47
C LEU A 136 -13.14 -10.69 8.59
N LYS A 137 -13.65 -11.93 8.71
CA LYS A 137 -13.15 -12.90 9.68
C LYS A 137 -11.69 -13.25 9.42
N TYR A 138 -11.32 -13.45 8.16
CA TYR A 138 -9.93 -13.68 7.76
C TYR A 138 -9.03 -12.51 8.16
N ILE A 139 -9.41 -11.28 7.85
CA ILE A 139 -8.66 -10.08 8.24
C ILE A 139 -8.52 -9.97 9.76
N LYS A 140 -9.61 -10.15 10.51
CA LYS A 140 -9.62 -10.07 11.97
C LYS A 140 -8.82 -11.17 12.67
N LYS A 141 -8.63 -12.33 12.03
CA LYS A 141 -7.72 -13.38 12.55
C LYS A 141 -6.30 -12.85 12.76
N TYR A 142 -5.85 -11.97 11.87
CA TYR A 142 -4.48 -11.43 11.87
C TYR A 142 -4.40 -9.99 12.40
N ILE A 143 -5.44 -9.18 12.16
CA ILE A 143 -5.53 -7.77 12.52
C ILE A 143 -6.85 -7.55 13.30
N PRO A 144 -6.91 -7.94 14.59
CA PRO A 144 -8.15 -7.92 15.35
C PRO A 144 -8.64 -6.50 15.66
N ASP A 145 -7.72 -5.55 15.78
CA ASP A 145 -8.02 -4.14 16.07
C ASP A 145 -8.43 -3.41 14.77
N GLY A 146 -9.52 -2.64 14.84
CA GLY A 146 -9.95 -1.79 13.73
C GLY A 146 -9.04 -0.58 13.51
N ASN A 147 -9.06 -0.01 12.30
CA ASN A 147 -8.27 1.17 11.90
C ASN A 147 -6.74 0.97 11.97
N VAL A 148 -6.26 -0.27 11.86
CA VAL A 148 -4.81 -0.58 11.87
C VAL A 148 -4.30 -1.02 10.50
N GLY A 149 -4.99 -1.95 9.83
CA GLY A 149 -4.59 -2.46 8.52
C GLY A 149 -4.80 -1.42 7.41
N ILE A 150 -3.79 -1.23 6.54
CA ILE A 150 -3.89 -0.34 5.38
C ILE A 150 -4.22 -1.14 4.14
N LEU A 151 -5.26 -0.72 3.39
CA LEU A 151 -5.63 -1.33 2.12
C LEU A 151 -4.55 -1.06 1.05
N ALA A 152 -4.15 -2.08 0.30
CA ALA A 152 -3.10 -1.98 -0.71
C ALA A 152 -3.38 -2.81 -1.97
N GLY A 153 -2.76 -2.41 -3.08
CA GLY A 153 -2.87 -3.08 -4.37
C GLY A 153 -2.43 -2.15 -5.50
N ASN A 154 -2.44 -2.65 -6.73
CA ASN A 154 -2.28 -1.81 -7.92
C ASN A 154 -3.63 -1.17 -8.26
N SER A 155 -3.68 0.15 -8.41
CA SER A 155 -4.92 0.87 -8.73
C SER A 155 -6.05 0.59 -7.76
N ILE A 156 -5.68 0.28 -6.51
CA ILE A 156 -6.56 -0.19 -5.42
C ILE A 156 -7.72 0.77 -5.09
N HIS A 157 -7.61 2.02 -5.50
CA HIS A 157 -8.69 2.99 -5.39
C HIS A 157 -9.95 2.53 -6.15
N MET A 158 -9.82 1.80 -7.25
CA MET A 158 -10.94 1.25 -8.00
C MET A 158 -11.63 0.14 -7.23
N ASP A 159 -10.90 -0.86 -6.73
CA ASP A 159 -11.46 -1.92 -5.88
C ASP A 159 -12.16 -1.33 -4.66
N ARG A 160 -11.53 -0.32 -4.04
CA ARG A 160 -12.09 0.37 -2.88
C ARG A 160 -13.45 1.00 -3.18
N LEU A 161 -13.67 1.55 -4.39
CA LEU A 161 -14.98 2.11 -4.77
C LEU A 161 -16.08 1.04 -4.79
N PHE A 162 -15.78 -0.15 -5.31
CA PHE A 162 -16.72 -1.28 -5.27
C PHE A 162 -16.92 -1.79 -3.85
N MET A 163 -15.85 -1.97 -3.10
CA MET A 163 -15.91 -2.47 -1.72
C MET A 163 -16.64 -1.52 -0.77
N LEU A 164 -16.60 -0.20 -1.00
CA LEU A 164 -17.40 0.75 -0.22
C LEU A 164 -18.91 0.47 -0.32
N LYS A 165 -19.37 0.03 -1.49
CA LYS A 165 -20.77 -0.31 -1.77
C LYS A 165 -21.10 -1.72 -1.32
N GLU A 166 -20.27 -2.69 -1.70
CA GLU A 166 -20.62 -4.11 -1.56
C GLU A 166 -20.07 -4.75 -0.29
N PHE A 167 -18.92 -4.28 0.22
CA PHE A 167 -18.17 -4.88 1.33
C PHE A 167 -17.88 -3.84 2.46
N PRO A 168 -18.88 -3.04 2.89
CA PRO A 168 -18.67 -1.92 3.80
C PRO A 168 -18.10 -2.31 5.16
N LYS A 169 -18.40 -3.50 5.69
CA LYS A 169 -17.87 -3.94 7.00
C LYS A 169 -16.36 -4.17 6.94
N VAL A 170 -15.85 -4.66 5.81
CA VAL A 170 -14.41 -4.80 5.59
C VAL A 170 -13.76 -3.43 5.54
N ILE A 171 -14.29 -2.51 4.72
CA ILE A 171 -13.73 -1.15 4.60
C ILE A 171 -13.75 -0.39 5.93
N ASN A 172 -14.82 -0.52 6.72
CA ASN A 172 -14.93 0.12 8.03
C ASN A 172 -13.96 -0.44 9.08
N HIS A 173 -13.43 -1.65 8.88
CA HIS A 173 -12.41 -2.23 9.76
C HIS A 173 -11.00 -1.74 9.42
N LEU A 174 -10.76 -1.38 8.15
CA LEU A 174 -9.46 -0.93 7.67
C LEU A 174 -9.24 0.57 7.93
N PHE A 175 -7.98 0.98 7.93
CA PHE A 175 -7.62 2.40 8.00
C PHE A 175 -8.01 3.12 6.69
N TYR A 176 -8.34 4.41 6.79
CA TYR A 176 -8.88 5.17 5.64
C TYR A 176 -7.87 5.41 4.50
N ARG A 177 -6.57 5.35 4.80
CA ARG A 177 -5.50 5.53 3.80
C ARG A 177 -5.30 4.24 3.01
N LEU A 178 -4.65 4.39 1.86
CA LEU A 178 -4.34 3.32 0.93
C LEU A 178 -2.88 3.39 0.49
N ILE A 179 -2.31 2.23 0.19
CA ILE A 179 -1.02 2.09 -0.51
C ILE A 179 -1.35 1.67 -1.93
N ASP A 180 -1.39 2.64 -2.84
CA ASP A 180 -1.60 2.37 -4.26
C ASP A 180 -0.26 2.25 -4.97
N VAL A 181 0.12 1.03 -5.35
CA VAL A 181 1.40 0.74 -6.01
C VAL A 181 1.49 1.45 -7.38
N SER A 182 0.35 1.64 -8.06
CA SER A 182 0.28 2.37 -9.33
C SER A 182 0.68 3.84 -9.16
N THR A 183 0.48 4.43 -7.97
CA THR A 183 0.95 5.80 -7.69
C THR A 183 2.47 5.88 -7.77
N ILE A 184 3.19 4.93 -7.16
CA ILE A 184 4.66 4.90 -7.19
C ILE A 184 5.15 4.64 -8.62
N MET A 185 4.48 3.75 -9.35
CA MET A 185 4.75 3.52 -10.77
C MET A 185 4.64 4.80 -11.60
N GLU A 186 3.56 5.57 -11.46
CA GLU A 186 3.33 6.81 -12.20
C GLU A 186 4.31 7.93 -11.82
N VAL A 187 4.69 8.01 -10.54
CA VAL A 187 5.76 8.92 -10.07
C VAL A 187 7.10 8.50 -10.67
N GLY A 188 7.44 7.22 -10.63
CA GLY A 188 8.66 6.67 -11.22
C GLY A 188 8.76 6.97 -12.71
N ARG A 189 7.68 6.79 -13.48
CA ARG A 189 7.64 7.12 -14.92
C ARG A 189 8.01 8.58 -15.24
N ARG A 190 7.82 9.50 -14.29
CA ARG A 190 8.10 10.94 -14.47
C ARG A 190 9.48 11.35 -13.97
N PHE A 191 9.93 10.77 -12.86
CA PHE A 191 11.15 11.22 -12.17
C PHE A 191 12.36 10.29 -12.33
N ASN A 192 12.12 9.00 -12.61
CA ASN A 192 13.16 8.02 -12.93
C ASN A 192 12.57 6.91 -13.82
N PRO A 193 12.29 7.21 -15.10
CA PRO A 193 11.63 6.25 -15.99
C PRO A 193 12.42 4.95 -16.16
N ASP A 194 13.75 5.03 -16.12
CA ASP A 194 14.62 3.87 -16.32
C ASP A 194 14.37 2.77 -15.30
N ILE A 195 14.20 3.10 -14.01
CA ILE A 195 13.93 2.07 -12.99
C ILE A 195 12.58 1.37 -13.19
N VAL A 196 11.59 2.10 -13.74
CA VAL A 196 10.27 1.53 -14.03
C VAL A 196 10.32 0.64 -15.27
N TYR A 197 11.11 1.01 -16.29
CA TYR A 197 11.20 0.24 -17.53
C TYR A 197 12.02 -1.05 -17.41
N VAL A 198 12.92 -1.12 -16.43
CA VAL A 198 13.63 -2.36 -16.10
C VAL A 198 12.90 -3.24 -15.09
N PHE A 199 11.76 -2.78 -14.54
CA PHE A 199 10.90 -3.65 -13.75
C PHE A 199 10.38 -4.80 -14.62
N PRO A 200 10.47 -6.06 -14.16
CA PRO A 200 10.01 -7.19 -14.94
C PRO A 200 8.52 -7.06 -15.34
N LYS A 201 8.21 -7.26 -16.63
CA LYS A 201 6.84 -7.20 -17.14
C LYS A 201 5.96 -8.27 -16.52
N LYS A 202 4.85 -7.87 -15.88
CA LYS A 202 3.81 -8.74 -15.32
C LYS A 202 3.46 -9.92 -16.24
N GLU A 203 3.31 -11.11 -15.66
CA GLU A 203 2.68 -12.22 -16.38
C GLU A 203 1.17 -11.93 -16.42
N THR A 204 0.59 -11.88 -17.62
CA THR A 204 -0.85 -11.75 -17.83
C THR A 204 -1.55 -13.08 -17.52
N ALA A 205 -1.43 -13.55 -16.27
CA ALA A 205 -1.94 -14.83 -15.82
C ALA A 205 -3.37 -14.73 -15.23
N HIS A 206 -3.91 -13.50 -15.13
CA HIS A 206 -5.32 -13.16 -14.94
C HIS A 206 -6.02 -13.93 -13.81
N THR A 207 -5.44 -13.91 -12.61
CA THR A 207 -6.09 -14.44 -11.42
C THR A 207 -5.79 -13.50 -10.28
N ALA A 208 -6.81 -13.09 -9.51
CA ALA A 208 -6.69 -12.09 -8.47
C ALA A 208 -5.51 -12.32 -7.51
N LYS A 209 -5.28 -13.58 -7.11
CA LYS A 209 -4.13 -13.95 -6.27
C LYS A 209 -2.77 -13.59 -6.89
N LYS A 210 -2.55 -13.92 -8.17
CA LYS A 210 -1.27 -13.64 -8.83
C LYS A 210 -1.07 -12.14 -8.98
N ASP A 211 -2.11 -11.42 -9.35
CA ASP A 211 -2.08 -9.96 -9.50
C ASP A 211 -1.72 -9.27 -8.17
N ILE A 212 -2.21 -9.77 -7.03
CA ILE A 212 -1.76 -9.32 -5.70
C ILE A 212 -0.27 -9.62 -5.46
N LEU A 213 0.18 -10.85 -5.72
CA LEU A 213 1.57 -11.23 -5.47
C LEU A 213 2.55 -10.44 -6.35
N GLU A 214 2.17 -10.15 -7.58
CA GLU A 214 2.91 -9.25 -8.47
C GLU A 214 2.91 -7.81 -7.95
N SER A 215 1.80 -7.33 -7.39
CA SER A 215 1.71 -6.00 -6.77
C SER A 215 2.63 -5.88 -5.55
N ILE A 216 2.71 -6.92 -4.71
CA ILE A 216 3.64 -7.00 -3.58
C ILE A 216 5.08 -6.98 -4.08
N ALA A 217 5.41 -7.82 -5.07
CA ALA A 217 6.75 -7.87 -5.65
C ALA A 217 7.17 -6.54 -6.30
N GLN A 218 6.22 -5.84 -6.92
CA GLN A 218 6.44 -4.51 -7.49
C GLN A 218 6.71 -3.45 -6.42
N LEU A 219 5.99 -3.48 -5.30
CA LEU A 219 6.28 -2.55 -4.19
C LEU A 219 7.64 -2.85 -3.55
N GLU A 220 8.00 -4.12 -3.36
CA GLU A 220 9.33 -4.52 -2.89
C GLU A 220 10.42 -4.02 -3.85
N TRP A 221 10.21 -4.13 -5.16
CA TRP A 221 11.15 -3.59 -6.15
C TRP A 221 11.37 -2.09 -5.99
N TYR A 222 10.31 -1.31 -5.82
CA TYR A 222 10.44 0.13 -5.58
C TYR A 222 11.11 0.44 -4.25
N ASN A 223 10.84 -0.34 -3.20
CA ASN A 223 11.50 -0.22 -1.91
C ASN A 223 13.02 -0.48 -2.01
N GLU A 224 13.43 -1.45 -2.82
CA GLU A 224 14.85 -1.81 -2.99
C GLU A 224 15.61 -0.87 -3.95
N HIS A 225 14.95 -0.30 -4.96
CA HIS A 225 15.66 0.37 -6.07
C HIS A 225 15.24 1.81 -6.36
N TYR A 226 14.12 2.29 -5.83
CA TYR A 226 13.60 3.63 -6.14
C TYR A 226 13.46 4.53 -4.92
N LEU A 227 12.99 3.98 -3.79
CA LEU A 227 12.91 4.69 -2.52
C LEU A 227 14.27 4.69 -1.84
N LYS A 228 14.61 5.80 -1.18
CA LYS A 228 15.84 5.86 -0.39
C LYS A 228 15.71 5.02 0.86
N SER A 229 16.73 4.23 1.16
CA SER A 229 16.79 3.41 2.37
C SER A 229 17.00 4.26 3.64
N PRO A 230 16.73 3.70 4.83
CA PRO A 230 17.07 4.35 6.10
C PRO A 230 18.56 4.71 6.20
N GLU A 231 19.44 3.89 5.65
CA GLU A 231 20.88 4.12 5.62
C GLU A 231 21.24 5.31 4.72
N GLU A 232 20.66 5.38 3.52
CA GLU A 232 20.89 6.49 2.57
C GLU A 232 20.37 7.84 3.08
N THR A 233 19.34 7.82 3.94
CA THR A 233 18.72 9.03 4.50
C THR A 233 19.24 9.38 5.89
N LYS A 234 20.08 8.55 6.51
CA LYS A 234 20.46 8.65 7.92
C LYS A 234 21.01 10.04 8.28
N GLU A 235 22.01 10.51 7.55
CA GLU A 235 22.66 11.80 7.81
C GLU A 235 21.66 12.97 7.70
N PHE A 236 20.84 12.97 6.67
CA PHE A 236 19.80 13.99 6.48
C PHE A 236 18.76 13.97 7.59
N VAL A 237 18.32 12.77 8.00
CA VAL A 237 17.34 12.59 9.08
C VAL A 237 17.91 13.07 10.41
N ASP A 238 19.16 12.72 10.74
CA ASP A 238 19.81 13.12 11.99
C ASP A 238 20.01 14.64 12.06
N MET A 239 20.42 15.26 10.96
CA MET A 239 20.50 16.73 10.83
C MET A 239 19.13 17.38 11.07
N ARG A 240 18.07 16.93 10.37
CA ARG A 240 16.72 17.49 10.53
C ARG A 240 16.16 17.32 11.95
N LYS A 241 16.47 16.21 12.62
CA LYS A 241 16.08 15.99 14.02
C LYS A 241 16.74 16.99 14.96
N ALA A 242 18.02 17.30 14.74
CA ALA A 242 18.72 18.32 15.53
C ALA A 242 18.09 19.70 15.35
N GLU A 243 17.80 20.10 14.11
CA GLU A 243 17.15 21.38 13.79
C GLU A 243 15.74 21.49 14.39
N ILE A 244 14.93 20.42 14.33
CA ILE A 244 13.60 20.39 14.96
C ILE A 244 13.72 20.59 16.47
N LYS A 245 14.66 19.91 17.13
CA LYS A 245 14.86 20.04 18.58
C LYS A 245 15.33 21.44 18.98
N GLU A 246 16.18 22.06 18.18
CA GLU A 246 16.61 23.45 18.41
C GLU A 246 15.44 24.41 18.29
N GLN A 247 14.60 24.25 17.26
CA GLN A 247 13.39 25.05 17.09
C GLN A 247 12.41 24.88 18.26
N GLU A 248 12.14 23.64 18.69
CA GLU A 248 11.29 23.35 19.85
C GLU A 248 11.82 24.01 21.13
N ASN A 249 13.13 23.96 21.36
CA ASN A 249 13.76 24.62 22.51
C ASN A 249 13.62 26.14 22.45
N GLN A 250 13.81 26.73 21.26
CA GLN A 250 13.68 28.17 21.06
C GLN A 250 12.23 28.62 21.26
N ASP A 251 11.25 27.84 20.79
CA ASP A 251 9.83 28.11 20.97
C ASP A 251 9.43 28.05 22.46
N ILE A 252 9.96 27.07 23.21
CA ILE A 252 9.79 26.98 24.66
C ILE A 252 10.42 28.20 25.37
N PHE A 253 11.65 28.57 25.00
CA PHE A 253 12.35 29.72 25.59
C PHE A 253 11.55 31.02 25.36
N ASN A 254 11.12 31.26 24.12
CA ASN A 254 10.32 32.42 23.76
C ASN A 254 8.97 32.45 24.50
N ALA A 255 8.35 31.28 24.73
CA ALA A 255 7.11 31.18 25.50
C ALA A 255 7.30 31.47 27.00
N ILE A 256 8.47 31.14 27.56
CA ILE A 256 8.84 31.46 28.95
C ILE A 256 9.12 32.95 29.09
N GLU A 257 9.91 33.55 28.19
CA GLU A 257 10.21 34.99 28.18
C GLU A 257 8.94 35.83 28.07
N LYS A 258 7.99 35.46 27.20
CA LYS A 258 6.69 36.15 27.09
C LYS A 258 5.79 36.03 28.33
N LYS A 259 6.04 35.06 29.21
CA LYS A 259 5.30 34.86 30.47
C LYS A 259 5.99 35.48 31.68
N ARG A 260 7.18 36.08 31.51
CA ARG A 260 7.91 36.76 32.57
C ARG A 260 7.15 38.06 32.92
N PRO A 261 6.81 38.31 34.19
CA PRO A 261 6.21 39.58 34.60
C PRO A 261 7.15 40.73 34.24
N ILE A 262 6.60 41.83 33.73
CA ILE A 262 7.34 43.08 33.58
C ILE A 262 7.60 43.60 35.01
N GLU A 263 8.76 43.32 35.57
CA GLU A 263 9.27 44.09 36.71
C GLU A 263 10.03 45.30 36.17
N GLU A 264 9.34 46.43 36.02
CA GLU A 264 9.97 47.76 36.06
C GLU A 264 9.56 48.40 37.39
N SER A 265 10.45 48.56 38.37
CA SER A 265 11.62 49.45 38.38
C SER A 265 11.25 50.94 38.37
N ASP A 266 10.44 51.39 39.33
CA ASP A 266 10.48 52.78 39.80
C ASP A 266 11.24 52.86 41.14
N LYS A 267 12.57 52.85 41.05
CA LYS A 267 13.45 53.34 42.13
C LYS A 267 14.52 54.28 41.57
N GLU A 268 14.26 55.55 41.85
CA GLU A 268 15.20 56.62 42.24
C GLU A 268 16.00 57.45 41.22
N SER A 269 16.12 58.74 41.63
CA SER A 269 17.10 59.80 41.29
C SER A 269 16.71 60.76 40.14
N ASP A 270 16.77 62.10 40.21
CA ASP A 270 17.18 63.13 41.19
C ASP A 270 16.87 64.55 40.59
N PRO A 271 17.55 65.67 40.92
CA PRO A 271 17.29 66.71 41.94
C PRO A 271 16.72 68.04 41.37
N LYS A 272 15.93 68.78 42.16
CA LYS A 272 15.87 70.26 42.05
C LYS A 272 15.80 70.97 43.41
N LYS A 273 16.97 71.42 43.88
CA LYS A 273 17.14 72.56 44.78
C LYS A 273 16.71 73.86 44.06
N ARG A 274 15.85 74.67 44.71
CA ARG A 274 15.67 76.14 44.63
C ARG A 274 14.37 76.44 45.39
N LYS A 275 14.25 77.33 46.38
CA LYS A 275 15.08 78.40 46.94
C LYS A 275 14.67 78.57 48.41
N ILE A 276 15.60 79.09 49.19
CA ILE A 276 15.38 79.73 50.49
C ILE A 276 14.63 81.06 50.24
N ASP A 277 13.66 81.39 51.09
CA ASP A 277 13.46 82.78 51.52
C ASP A 277 13.08 82.82 53.01
N PRO A 278 13.48 83.89 53.74
CA PRO A 278 13.42 83.98 55.19
C PRO A 278 12.19 84.76 55.72
N GLU A 279 11.97 84.67 57.03
CA GLU A 279 11.15 85.57 57.89
C GLU A 279 9.62 85.59 57.74
N ASN A 280 8.93 84.86 58.62
CA ASN A 280 8.12 85.39 59.74
C ASN A 280 7.56 84.25 60.60
#